data_AF-A0A835NTI0-F1
#
_entry.id   AF-A0A835NTI0-F1
#
_cell.length_a   1.000
_cell.length_b   1.000
_cell.length_c   1.000
_cell.angle_alpha   90.00
_cell.angle_beta   90.00
_cell.angle_gamma   90.00
#
_symmetry.space_group_name_H-M   'P 1'
#
loop_
_entity.id
_entity.type
_entity.pdbx_description
1 polymer ?
#
loop_
_entity_poly.entity_id
_entity_poly.type
_entity_poly.pdbx_seq_one_letter_code
_entity_poly.pdbx_strand_id
1 'polypeptide(L)' 'MSSGCQEKRPGREAQGRIECVFFSEFHPTLGPKITYQVPEDFISRELFDTIQVYVITKPELQNKLITV' A
#
# COMPACT_ATOMS: atom_id res chain seq x y z
N MET A 1 40.45 -26.05 -1.15
CA MET A 1 39.94 -24.76 -1.65
C MET A 1 38.44 -24.77 -1.45
N SER A 2 38.02 -24.21 -0.33
CA SER A 2 36.64 -24.28 0.17
C SER A 2 35.88 -23.06 -0.34
N SER A 3 35.13 -23.18 -1.43
CA SER A 3 34.17 -22.14 -1.83
C SER A 3 32.80 -22.53 -1.31
N GLY A 4 32.47 -22.01 -0.13
CA GLY A 4 31.15 -22.16 0.48
C GLY A 4 30.08 -21.50 -0.38
N CYS A 5 29.12 -22.31 -0.84
CA CYS A 5 27.81 -21.84 -1.26
C CYS A 5 27.17 -21.10 -0.07
N GLN A 6 27.11 -19.77 -0.15
CA GLN A 6 26.33 -18.99 0.80
C GLN A 6 24.85 -19.17 0.46
N GLU A 7 24.22 -20.10 1.15
CA GLU A 7 22.77 -20.22 1.22
C GLU A 7 22.21 -18.90 1.75
N LYS A 8 21.51 -18.14 0.89
CA LYS A 8 20.87 -16.89 1.30
C LYS A 8 19.77 -17.21 2.28
N ARG A 9 20.09 -17.10 3.57
CA ARG A 9 19.13 -17.18 4.67
C ARG A 9 18.05 -16.11 4.41
N PRO A 10 16.74 -16.45 4.44
CA PRO A 10 15.70 -15.44 4.32
C PRO A 10 15.80 -14.51 5.54
N GLY A 11 16.33 -13.32 5.31
CA GLY A 11 16.58 -12.31 6.34
C GLY A 11 15.26 -11.85 6.96
N ARG A 12 15.25 -11.71 8.28
CA ARG A 12 14.15 -11.17 9.11
C ARG A 12 13.84 -9.68 8.86
N GLU A 13 14.21 -9.10 7.72
CA GLU A 13 14.29 -7.65 7.51
C GLU A 13 13.02 -6.98 6.95
N ALA A 14 11.96 -7.74 6.65
CA ALA A 14 10.77 -7.20 5.99
C ALA A 14 9.67 -6.68 6.95
N GLN A 15 9.78 -6.93 8.26
CA GLN A 15 8.67 -6.64 9.16
C GLN A 15 8.66 -5.17 9.59
N GLY A 16 7.73 -4.40 9.03
CA GLY A 16 7.52 -2.98 9.36
C GLY A 16 8.21 -1.99 8.43
N ARG A 17 8.89 -2.44 7.38
CA ARG A 17 9.36 -1.56 6.32
C ARG A 17 8.16 -1.06 5.50
N ILE A 18 8.09 0.24 5.28
CA ILE A 18 7.11 0.84 4.36
C ILE A 18 7.63 0.64 2.94
N GLU A 19 6.92 -0.14 2.14
CA GLU A 19 7.30 -0.45 0.76
C GLU A 19 6.80 0.60 -0.25
N CYS A 20 5.68 1.27 0.06
CA CYS A 20 5.06 2.25 -0.84
C CYS A 20 4.21 3.27 -0.07
N VAL A 21 4.16 4.49 -0.60
CA VAL A 21 3.22 5.54 -0.20
C VAL A 21 2.46 6.00 -1.43
N PHE A 22 1.15 6.14 -1.32
CA PHE A 22 0.32 6.65 -2.40
C PHE A 22 -0.64 7.72 -1.90
N PHE A 23 -1.02 8.62 -2.80
CA PHE A 23 -2.05 9.61 -2.63
C PHE A 23 -3.24 9.24 -3.52
N SER A 24 -4.43 9.22 -2.93
CA SER A 24 -5.66 8.90 -3.63
C SER A 24 -6.69 10.01 -3.49
N GLU A 25 -7.28 10.40 -4.62
CA GLU A 25 -8.43 11.31 -4.67
C GLU A 25 -9.72 10.52 -4.82
N PHE A 26 -10.78 10.96 -4.15
CA PHE A 26 -12.09 10.32 -4.21
C PHE A 26 -12.97 10.96 -5.28
N HIS A 27 -13.39 10.17 -6.27
CA HIS A 27 -14.39 10.56 -7.25
C HIS A 27 -15.78 10.02 -6.86
N PRO A 28 -16.83 10.85 -6.77
CA PRO A 28 -18.15 10.44 -6.27
C PRO A 28 -18.79 9.24 -7.00
N THR A 29 -18.53 9.09 -8.30
CA THR A 29 -19.12 8.01 -9.13
C THR A 29 -18.16 6.86 -9.42
N LEU A 30 -16.85 7.13 -9.41
CA LEU A 30 -15.83 6.16 -9.85
C LEU A 30 -15.08 5.56 -8.66
N GLY A 31 -15.31 6.08 -7.45
CA GLY A 31 -14.58 5.69 -6.27
C GLY A 31 -13.22 6.39 -6.17
N PRO A 32 -12.36 5.90 -5.26
CA PRO A 32 -11.02 6.44 -5.06
C PRO A 32 -10.14 6.11 -6.26
N LYS A 33 -9.21 6.99 -6.57
CA LYS A 33 -8.24 6.82 -7.65
C LYS A 33 -6.87 7.18 -7.12
N ILE A 34 -5.85 6.37 -7.44
CA ILE A 34 -4.46 6.76 -7.16
C ILE A 34 -4.08 7.90 -8.11
N THR A 35 -3.68 9.03 -7.53
CA THR A 35 -3.20 10.20 -8.29
C THR A 35 -1.67 10.28 -8.26
N TYR A 36 -1.05 9.90 -7.14
CA TYR A 36 0.40 9.80 -7.00
C TYR A 36 0.78 8.55 -6.23
N GLN A 37 1.92 7.94 -6.55
CA GLN A 37 2.50 6.86 -5.78
C GLN A 37 4.02 6.88 -5.88
N VAL A 38 4.67 6.47 -4.80
CA VAL A 38 6.12 6.31 -4.73
C VAL A 38 6.41 4.99 -4.00
N PRO A 39 7.11 4.04 -4.65
CA PRO A 39 7.62 4.08 -6.03
C PRO A 39 6.51 4.21 -7.09
N GLU A 40 6.86 4.75 -8.26
CA GLU A 40 5.95 4.79 -9.41
C GLU A 40 5.53 3.36 -9.80
N ASP A 41 4.26 3.20 -10.17
CA ASP A 41 3.64 1.93 -10.59
C ASP A 41 3.79 0.75 -9.60
N PHE A 42 4.05 1.02 -8.31
CA PHE A 42 4.16 -0.04 -7.29
C PHE A 42 2.82 -0.72 -7.02
N ILE A 43 1.74 0.06 -6.91
CA ILE A 43 0.38 -0.43 -6.71
C ILE A 43 -0.29 -0.55 -8.07
N SER A 44 -0.54 -1.81 -8.50
CA SER A 44 -1.33 -2.10 -9.69
C SER A 44 -2.81 -1.80 -9.47
N ARG A 45 -3.60 -1.74 -10.55
CA ARG A 45 -5.06 -1.58 -10.44
C ARG A 45 -5.70 -2.74 -9.70
N GLU A 46 -5.29 -3.98 -9.97
CA GLU A 46 -5.86 -5.13 -9.27
C GLU A 46 -5.54 -5.10 -7.77
N LEU A 47 -4.32 -4.70 -7.40
CA LEU A 47 -3.95 -4.54 -6.00
C LEU A 47 -4.74 -3.41 -5.33
N PHE A 48 -4.86 -2.26 -6.01
CA PHE A 48 -5.63 -1.14 -5.52
C PHE A 48 -7.10 -1.51 -5.28
N ASP A 49 -7.70 -2.30 -6.16
CA ASP A 49 -9.09 -2.74 -6.02
C ASP A 49 -9.34 -3.54 -4.73
N THR A 50 -8.32 -4.22 -4.19
CA THR A 50 -8.41 -4.95 -2.92
C THR A 50 -8.27 -4.06 -1.67
N ILE A 51 -7.54 -2.94 -1.78
CA ILE A 51 -7.25 -2.05 -0.65
C ILE A 51 -8.12 -0.79 -0.64
N GLN A 52 -8.76 -0.44 -1.76
CA GLN A 52 -9.53 0.79 -1.90
C GLN A 52 -10.64 0.93 -0.85
N VAL A 53 -11.17 -0.18 -0.34
CA VAL A 53 -12.16 -0.21 0.76
C VAL A 53 -11.63 0.36 2.08
N TYR A 54 -10.32 0.40 2.26
CA TYR A 54 -9.64 1.05 3.39
C TYR A 54 -9.30 2.52 3.11
N VAL A 55 -9.28 2.91 1.82
CA VAL A 55 -9.03 4.28 1.37
C VAL A 55 -10.32 5.10 1.42
N ILE A 56 -11.44 4.51 0.99
CA ILE A 56 -12.76 5.12 1.16
C ILE A 56 -13.09 5.03 2.65
N THR A 57 -13.11 6.17 3.33
CA THR A 57 -13.73 6.24 4.64
C THR A 57 -15.17 5.76 4.47
N LYS A 58 -15.49 4.60 5.08
CA LYS A 58 -16.86 4.15 5.33
C LYS A 58 -17.75 5.38 5.56
N PRO A 59 -18.91 5.57 4.89
CA PRO A 59 -19.70 6.80 5.00
C PRO A 59 -19.92 7.26 6.46
N GLU A 60 -19.98 6.31 7.39
CA GLU A 60 -20.09 6.53 8.84
C GLU A 60 -18.89 7.27 9.49
N LEU A 61 -17.78 7.34 8.77
CA LEU A 61 -16.49 7.94 9.13
C LEU A 61 -16.27 9.31 8.46
N GLN A 62 -17.10 9.71 7.49
CA GLN A 62 -17.04 11.04 6.89
C GLN A 62 -17.37 12.12 7.93
N ASN A 63 -16.68 13.27 7.88
CA ASN A 63 -16.80 14.37 8.84
C ASN A 63 -16.55 13.98 10.32
N LYS A 64 -15.89 12.84 10.57
CA LYS A 64 -15.46 12.44 11.92
C LYS A 64 -13.95 12.50 12.02
N LEU A 65 -13.47 13.07 13.13
CA LEU A 65 -12.06 12.98 13.51
C LEU A 65 -11.79 11.53 13.95
N ILE A 66 -10.98 10.79 13.19
CA ILE A 66 -10.52 9.46 13.60
C ILE A 66 -9.14 9.62 14.24
N THR A 67 -9.06 9.31 15.52
CA THR A 67 -7.81 9.24 16.28
C THR A 67 -7.68 7.83 16.84
N VAL A 68 -6.45 7.32 16.93
CA VAL A 68 -6.13 6.09 17.67
C VAL A 68 -6.23 6.29 19.18
#